data_AF-A0A1V6BZ95-F1
#
_entry.id   AF-A0A1V6BZ95-F1
#
_cell.length_a   1.000
_cell.length_b   1.000
_cell.length_c   1.000
_cell.angle_alpha   90.00
_cell.angle_beta   90.00
_cell.angle_gamma   90.00
#
_symmetry.space_group_name_H-M   'P 1'
#
loop_
_entity.id
_entity.type
_entity.pdbx_description
1 polymer ?
#
loop_
_entity_poly.entity_id
_entity_poly.type
_entity_poly.pdbx_seq_one_letter_code
_entity_poly.pdbx_strand_id
1 'polypeptide(L)'
;MKKLINLILIKFDFIIRFLYVKMRLNRLFFWKRYTSNCQIIDSYFPNIKELLSRQNFDIKDKVVMELGSGNSYINAYNFLQAGARKVILLDKFPRNYTNKKQKLFFQEELSYFREKNKDKIFCLQTDRQTTG
;
A
#
# COMPACT_ATOMS: atom_id res chain seq x y z
N MET A 1 -15.04 -20.27 -16.05
CA MET A 1 -15.79 -19.24 -15.30
C MET A 1 -14.94 -18.07 -14.79
N LYS A 2 -13.85 -18.27 -14.03
CA LYS A 2 -13.02 -17.16 -13.50
C LYS A 2 -12.45 -16.20 -14.57
N LYS A 3 -12.07 -16.70 -15.75
CA LYS A 3 -11.55 -15.87 -16.87
C LYS A 3 -12.60 -14.92 -17.46
N LEU A 4 -13.84 -15.36 -17.61
CA LEU A 4 -14.92 -14.54 -18.19
C LEU A 4 -15.35 -13.41 -17.24
N ILE A 5 -15.43 -13.72 -15.94
CA ILE A 5 -15.70 -12.74 -14.89
C ILE A 5 -14.58 -11.69 -14.84
N ASN A 6 -13.30 -12.11 -14.92
CA ASN A 6 -12.18 -11.17 -14.99
C ASN A 6 -12.24 -10.29 -16.24
N LEU A 7 -12.60 -10.84 -17.39
CA LEU A 7 -12.71 -10.07 -18.64
C LEU A 7 -13.78 -8.98 -18.54
N ILE A 8 -14.94 -9.31 -17.96
CA ILE A 8 -16.05 -8.38 -17.72
C ILE A 8 -15.62 -7.30 -16.70
N LEU A 9 -14.96 -7.69 -15.61
CA LEU A 9 -14.48 -6.75 -14.59
C LEU A 9 -13.44 -5.77 -15.14
N ILE A 10 -12.57 -6.20 -16.06
CA ILE A 10 -11.58 -5.31 -16.71
C ILE A 10 -12.29 -4.37 -17.70
N LYS A 11 -13.18 -4.90 -18.54
CA LYS A 11 -13.87 -4.12 -19.59
C LYS A 11 -14.79 -3.05 -19.02
N PHE A 12 -15.41 -3.32 -17.86
CA PHE A 12 -16.30 -2.39 -17.17
C PHE A 12 -15.66 -1.74 -15.94
N ASP A 13 -14.33 -1.83 -15.77
CA ASP A 13 -13.61 -1.30 -14.61
C ASP A 13 -13.92 0.19 -14.41
N PHE A 14 -14.04 0.97 -15.49
CA PHE A 14 -14.42 2.37 -15.42
C PHE A 14 -15.83 2.60 -14.87
N ILE A 15 -16.83 1.84 -15.32
CA ILE A 15 -18.21 1.96 -14.84
C ILE A 15 -18.27 1.54 -13.36
N ILE A 16 -17.56 0.48 -13.01
CA ILE A 16 -17.45 0.00 -11.62
C ILE A 16 -16.79 1.07 -10.74
N ARG A 17 -15.71 1.71 -11.20
CA ARG A 17 -15.03 2.82 -10.50
C ARG A 17 -15.90 4.07 -10.42
N PHE A 18 -16.67 4.37 -11.45
CA PHE A 18 -17.58 5.50 -11.48
C PHE A 18 -18.71 5.32 -10.46
N LEU A 19 -19.37 4.15 -10.47
CA LEU A 19 -20.38 3.77 -9.47
C LEU A 19 -19.78 3.74 -8.06
N TYR A 20 -18.53 3.30 -7.91
CA TYR A 20 -17.77 3.35 -6.66
C TYR A 20 -17.60 4.78 -6.10
N VAL A 21 -17.26 5.76 -6.93
CA VAL A 21 -17.08 7.16 -6.49
C VAL A 21 -18.42 7.86 -6.24
N LYS A 22 -19.42 7.65 -7.11
CA LYS A 22 -20.68 8.41 -7.08
C LYS A 22 -21.77 7.81 -6.19
N MET A 23 -21.92 6.48 -6.13
CA MET A 23 -23.11 5.86 -5.53
C MET A 23 -22.91 5.31 -4.12
N ARG A 24 -21.71 5.36 -3.54
CA ARG A 24 -21.42 4.81 -2.19
C ARG A 24 -21.94 3.37 -1.99
N LEU A 25 -21.98 2.56 -3.05
CA LEU A 25 -22.33 1.12 -3.01
C LEU A 25 -21.16 0.23 -2.57
N ASN A 26 -20.13 0.86 -2.01
CA ASN A 26 -18.90 0.27 -1.47
C ASN A 26 -19.15 -0.85 -0.45
N ARG A 27 -20.35 -0.91 0.17
CA ARG A 27 -20.66 -1.95 1.14
C ARG A 27 -21.02 -3.33 0.58
N LEU A 28 -21.70 -3.43 -0.56
CA LEU A 28 -22.25 -4.72 -1.00
C LEU A 28 -21.26 -5.61 -1.77
N PHE A 29 -20.37 -5.02 -2.58
CA PHE A 29 -19.58 -5.81 -3.56
C PHE A 29 -18.07 -5.83 -3.31
N PHE A 30 -17.55 -4.99 -2.41
CA PHE A 30 -16.10 -4.72 -2.35
C PHE A 30 -15.48 -4.74 -0.95
N TRP A 31 -16.19 -5.22 0.08
CA TRP A 31 -15.61 -5.41 1.42
C TRP A 31 -14.32 -6.21 1.41
N LYS A 32 -14.22 -7.22 0.53
CA LYS A 32 -13.04 -8.07 0.36
C LYS A 32 -11.91 -7.45 -0.47
N ARG A 33 -12.18 -6.42 -1.28
CA ARG A 33 -11.16 -5.78 -2.14
C ARG A 33 -10.33 -4.73 -1.38
N TYR A 34 -10.84 -4.26 -0.24
CA TYR A 34 -10.20 -3.28 0.64
C TYR A 34 -9.77 -3.86 1.99
N THR A 35 -9.85 -5.19 2.20
CA THR A 35 -9.21 -5.80 3.35
C THR A 35 -7.71 -5.61 3.20
N SER A 36 -7.17 -4.70 4.00
CA SER A 36 -5.75 -4.41 4.05
C SER A 36 -5.09 -5.62 4.72
N ASN A 37 -4.31 -6.39 3.97
CA ASN A 37 -3.52 -7.52 4.48
C ASN A 37 -2.06 -7.26 4.13
N CYS A 38 -1.26 -6.98 5.16
CA CYS A 38 0.14 -6.59 5.01
C CYS A 38 0.98 -7.68 4.34
N GLN A 39 0.71 -8.96 4.65
CA GLN A 39 1.46 -10.10 4.10
C GLN A 39 1.21 -10.24 2.59
N ILE A 40 -0.04 -10.06 2.16
CA ILE A 40 -0.39 -10.10 0.73
C ILE A 40 0.32 -8.95 0.00
N ILE A 41 0.25 -7.73 0.54
CA ILE A 41 0.89 -6.57 -0.10
C ILE A 41 2.42 -6.78 -0.15
N ASP A 42 3.02 -7.24 0.95
CA ASP A 42 4.45 -7.53 1.03
C ASP A 42 4.91 -8.56 0.00
N SER A 43 4.10 -9.61 -0.23
CA SER A 43 4.39 -10.69 -1.17
C SER A 43 4.58 -10.23 -2.62
N TYR A 44 4.05 -9.06 -2.98
CA TYR A 44 4.21 -8.50 -4.33
C TYR A 44 5.52 -7.74 -4.52
N PHE A 45 6.16 -7.27 -3.45
CA PHE A 45 7.37 -6.45 -3.55
C PHE A 45 8.54 -7.15 -4.26
N PRO A 46 8.84 -8.44 -4.02
CA PRO A 46 9.87 -9.15 -4.77
C PRO A 46 9.65 -9.09 -6.30
N ASN A 47 8.41 -9.24 -6.76
CA ASN A 47 8.06 -9.17 -8.18
C ASN A 47 8.29 -7.77 -8.74
N ILE A 48 7.98 -6.72 -7.97
CA ILE A 48 8.26 -5.33 -8.37
C ILE A 48 9.76 -5.13 -8.53
N LYS A 49 10.55 -5.58 -7.56
CA LYS A 49 12.02 -5.46 -7.59
C LYS A 49 12.62 -6.21 -8.77
N GLU A 50 12.12 -7.41 -9.05
CA GLU A 50 12.55 -8.21 -10.20
C GLU A 50 12.23 -7.53 -11.54
N LEU A 51 11.02 -6.99 -11.70
CA LEU A 51 10.62 -6.27 -12.90
C LEU A 51 11.49 -5.04 -13.15
N LEU A 52 11.77 -4.25 -12.12
CA LEU A 52 12.66 -3.08 -12.22
C LEU A 52 14.09 -3.50 -12.59
N SER A 53 14.61 -4.55 -11.95
CA SER A 53 15.94 -5.09 -12.25
C SER A 53 16.07 -5.55 -13.71
N ARG A 54 15.04 -6.22 -14.26
CA ARG A 54 15.00 -6.62 -15.68
C ARG A 54 15.04 -5.44 -16.65
N GLN A 55 14.68 -4.24 -16.20
CA GLN A 55 14.77 -3.00 -16.97
C GLN A 55 16.06 -2.21 -16.66
N ASN A 56 17.03 -2.83 -16.00
CA ASN A 56 18.25 -2.18 -15.48
C ASN A 56 17.94 -0.95 -14.61
N PHE A 57 16.80 -0.96 -13.92
CA PHE A 57 16.40 0.10 -13.01
C PHE A 57 16.76 -0.26 -11.57
N ASP A 58 17.65 0.52 -10.96
CA ASP A 58 17.98 0.40 -9.55
C ASP A 58 17.20 1.42 -8.69
N ILE A 59 16.67 0.92 -7.57
CA ILE A 59 15.92 1.69 -6.56
C ILE A 59 16.87 2.52 -5.69
N LYS A 60 18.14 2.12 -5.57
CA LYS A 60 19.10 2.76 -4.67
C LYS A 60 19.23 4.27 -4.93
N ASP A 61 19.19 5.04 -3.85
CA ASP A 61 19.28 6.51 -3.81
C ASP A 61 18.17 7.26 -4.58
N LYS A 62 17.14 6.55 -5.06
CA LYS A 62 15.99 7.15 -5.74
C LYS A 62 14.94 7.64 -4.77
N VAL A 63 14.13 8.59 -5.24
CA VAL A 63 12.89 8.98 -4.58
C VAL A 63 11.76 8.21 -5.23
N VAL A 64 10.99 7.47 -4.43
CA VAL A 64 9.86 6.66 -4.91
C VAL A 64 8.56 7.39 -4.55
N MET A 65 7.63 7.50 -5.49
CA MET A 65 6.29 8.00 -5.24
C MET A 65 5.29 6.87 -5.42
N GLU A 66 4.57 6.52 -4.34
CA GLU A 66 3.51 5.52 -4.37
C GLU A 66 2.16 6.22 -4.50
N LEU A 67 1.44 5.91 -5.58
CA LEU A 67 0.10 6.44 -5.85
C LEU A 67 -0.95 5.43 -5.35
N GLY A 68 -1.90 5.88 -4.53
CA GLY A 68 -2.98 5.02 -4.04
C GLY A 68 -2.53 3.98 -3.01
N SER A 69 -1.46 4.31 -2.27
CA SER A 69 -0.88 3.53 -1.16
C SER A 69 -1.86 3.11 -0.05
N GLY A 70 -3.04 3.72 0.05
CA GLY A 70 -4.06 3.43 1.04
C GLY A 70 -3.53 3.61 2.48
N ASN A 71 -3.99 2.75 3.38
CA ASN A 71 -3.60 2.81 4.80
C ASN A 71 -2.30 2.03 5.13
N SER A 72 -1.71 1.33 4.16
CA SER A 72 -0.54 0.48 4.40
C SER A 72 0.76 1.23 4.14
N TYR A 73 1.76 0.97 4.97
CA TYR A 73 3.12 1.48 4.83
C TYR A 73 4.11 0.41 4.35
N ILE A 74 3.66 -0.84 4.17
CA ILE A 74 4.56 -1.98 3.94
C ILE A 74 5.42 -1.82 2.67
N ASN A 75 4.84 -1.33 1.58
CA ASN A 75 5.59 -1.04 0.35
C ASN A 75 6.63 0.06 0.57
N ALA A 76 6.25 1.12 1.27
CA ALA A 76 7.16 2.21 1.60
C ALA A 76 8.39 1.68 2.34
N TYR A 77 8.18 0.83 3.35
CA TYR A 77 9.28 0.20 4.07
C TYR A 77 10.15 -0.67 3.17
N ASN A 78 9.54 -1.48 2.32
CA ASN A 78 10.27 -2.34 1.40
C ASN A 78 11.14 -1.53 0.42
N PHE A 79 10.63 -0.41 -0.11
CA PHE A 79 11.41 0.50 -0.97
C PHE A 79 12.58 1.13 -0.21
N LEU A 80 12.36 1.59 1.02
CA LEU A 80 13.44 2.11 1.87
C LEU A 80 14.52 1.04 2.12
N GLN A 81 14.12 -0.20 2.41
CA GLN A 81 15.05 -1.32 2.59
C GLN A 81 15.79 -1.71 1.31
N ALA A 82 15.17 -1.49 0.15
CA ALA A 82 15.81 -1.66 -1.14
C ALA A 82 16.80 -0.51 -1.47
N GLY A 83 16.96 0.47 -0.58
CA GLY A 83 17.92 1.56 -0.73
C GLY A 83 17.32 2.85 -1.27
N ALA A 84 15.99 2.98 -1.36
CA ALA A 84 15.37 4.24 -1.73
C ALA A 84 15.75 5.33 -0.71
N ARG A 85 16.11 6.52 -1.21
CA ARG A 85 16.44 7.69 -0.39
C ARG A 85 15.21 8.24 0.35
N LYS A 86 14.06 8.20 -0.31
CA LYS A 86 12.79 8.69 0.23
C LYS A 86 11.62 8.00 -0.45
N VAL A 87 10.56 7.76 0.29
CA VAL A 87 9.27 7.34 -0.26
C VAL A 87 8.22 8.41 0.04
N ILE A 88 7.51 8.85 -1.00
CA ILE A 88 6.41 9.79 -0.94
C ILE A 88 5.12 9.00 -1.15
N LEU A 89 4.22 9.06 -0.17
CA LEU A 89 2.95 8.36 -0.23
C LEU A 89 1.85 9.34 -0.61
N LEU A 90 1.31 9.22 -1.81
CA LEU A 90 0.22 10.07 -2.29
C LEU A 90 -1.08 9.25 -2.37
N ASP A 91 -2.07 9.64 -1.57
CA ASP A 91 -3.39 9.02 -1.58
C ASP A 91 -4.50 10.07 -1.62
N LYS A 92 -5.64 9.69 -2.20
CA LYS A 92 -6.85 10.51 -2.25
C LYS A 92 -7.45 10.70 -0.86
N PHE A 93 -7.34 9.69 0.01
CA PHE A 93 -7.94 9.72 1.33
C PHE A 93 -6.86 9.86 2.42
N PRO A 94 -7.03 10.78 3.38
CA PRO A 94 -6.07 10.94 4.46
C PRO A 94 -6.05 9.69 5.35
N ARG A 95 -4.85 9.31 5.78
CA ARG A 95 -4.61 8.21 6.74
C ARG A 95 -4.99 8.65 8.15
N ASN A 96 -6.28 8.77 8.38
CA ASN A 96 -6.79 9.11 9.70
C ASN A 96 -6.94 7.81 10.50
N TYR A 97 -6.14 7.61 11.55
CA TYR A 97 -6.31 6.49 12.51
C TYR A 97 -7.42 6.77 13.52
N THR A 98 -8.55 7.32 13.06
CA THR A 98 -9.61 7.77 13.95
C THR A 98 -10.48 6.60 14.42
N ASN A 99 -10.63 5.55 13.61
CA ASN A 99 -11.42 4.39 13.98
C ASN A 99 -10.58 3.23 14.57
N LYS A 100 -11.22 2.42 15.42
CA LYS A 100 -10.57 1.28 16.11
C LYS A 100 -9.96 0.26 15.13
N LYS A 101 -10.59 0.04 13.98
CA LYS A 101 -10.13 -0.94 12.97
C LYS A 101 -8.82 -0.49 12.29
N GLN A 102 -8.70 0.80 11.98
CA GLN A 102 -7.49 1.38 11.39
C GLN A 102 -6.33 1.37 12.38
N LYS A 103 -6.61 1.68 13.65
CA LYS A 103 -5.61 1.55 14.73
C LYS A 103 -5.12 0.12 14.87
N LEU A 104 -6.04 -0.85 14.86
CA LEU A 104 -5.69 -2.27 14.94
C LEU A 104 -4.84 -2.70 13.73
N PHE A 105 -5.27 -2.34 12.51
CA PHE A 105 -4.52 -2.64 11.29
C PHE A 105 -3.10 -2.06 11.33
N PHE A 106 -2.95 -0.82 11.82
CA PHE A 106 -1.63 -0.20 11.97
C PHE A 106 -0.75 -0.92 13.00
N GLN A 107 -1.34 -1.38 14.12
CA GLN A 107 -0.63 -2.18 15.11
C GLN A 107 -0.20 -3.55 14.57
N GLU A 108 -1.07 -4.20 13.79
CA GLU A 108 -0.77 -5.45 13.08
C GLU A 108 0.38 -5.24 12.08
N GLU A 109 0.33 -4.16 11.29
CA GLU A 109 1.40 -3.81 10.35
C GLU A 109 2.74 -3.52 11.05
N LEU A 110 2.72 -2.73 12.13
CA LEU A 110 3.91 -2.47 12.94
C LEU A 110 4.49 -3.75 13.53
N SER A 111 3.63 -4.65 14.02
CA SER A 111 4.07 -5.93 14.59
C SER A 111 4.71 -6.81 13.52
N TYR A 112 4.05 -6.94 12.36
CA TYR A 112 4.57 -7.66 11.21
C TYR A 112 5.92 -7.09 10.75
N PHE A 113 6.03 -5.77 10.65
CA PHE A 113 7.27 -5.11 10.26
C PHE A 113 8.41 -5.37 11.25
N ARG A 114 8.14 -5.26 12.56
CA ARG A 114 9.12 -5.53 13.61
C ARG A 114 9.59 -6.98 13.60
N GLU A 115 8.69 -7.92 13.39
CA GLU A 115 9.01 -9.34 13.31
C GLU A 115 9.88 -9.63 12.08
N LYS A 116 9.49 -9.13 10.90
CA LYS A 116 10.25 -9.28 9.65
C LYS A 116 11.66 -8.69 9.73
N ASN A 117 11.85 -7.67 10.56
CA ASN A 117 13.09 -6.89 10.65
C ASN A 117 13.73 -6.91 12.03
N LYS A 118 13.50 -7.97 12.80
CA LYS A 118 13.91 -8.07 14.20
C LYS A 118 15.41 -7.83 14.41
N ASP A 119 16.23 -8.13 13.40
CA ASP A 119 17.69 -7.98 13.41
C ASP A 119 18.19 -6.65 12.79
N LYS A 120 17.28 -5.74 12.39
CA LYS A 120 17.60 -4.46 11.75
C LYS A 120 17.07 -3.29 12.58
N ILE A 121 17.94 -2.35 12.94
CA ILE A 121 17.55 -1.13 13.67
C ILE A 121 16.81 -0.20 12.70
N PHE A 122 15.50 -0.03 12.91
CA PHE A 122 14.69 0.95 12.18
C PHE A 122 14.28 2.09 13.12
N CYS A 123 14.76 3.30 12.84
CA CYS A 123 14.28 4.52 13.48
C CYS A 123 13.16 5.13 12.63
N LEU A 124 11.91 4.94 13.05
CA LEU A 124 10.78 5.69 12.51
C LEU A 124 10.82 7.10 13.09
N GLN A 125 11.42 8.04 12.37
CA GLN A 125 11.34 9.45 12.71
C GLN A 125 9.96 9.95 12.30
N THR A 126 9.08 10.12 13.29
CA THR A 126 7.83 10.85 13.09
C THR A 126 8.14 12.31 13.37
N ASP A 127 8.14 13.15 12.33
CA ASP A 127 8.23 14.59 12.55
C ASP A 127 7.00 15.01 13.35
N ARG A 128 7.21 15.27 14.65
CA ARG A 128 6.23 15.96 15.47
C ARG A 128 6.05 17.35 14.88
N GLN A 129 4.81 17.64 14.45
CA GLN A 129 4.21 18.95 14.26
C GLN A 129 5.19 20.11 14.06
N THR A 130 5.38 20.56 12.81
CA THR A 130 5.67 21.97 12.56
C THR A 130 4.42 22.78 12.94
N THR A 131 4.33 23.16 14.22
CA THR A 131 3.58 24.35 14.62
C THR A 131 4.35 25.55 14.09
N GLY A 132 3.83 26.12 13.00
CA GLY A 132 4.11 27.47 12.53
C GLY A 132 2.80 28.23 12.48
#